data_AF-Q0A9Z7-F1
#
_entry.id   AF-Q0A9Z7-F1
#
_cell.length_a   1.000
_cell.length_b   1.000
_cell.length_c   1.000
_cell.angle_alpha   90.00
_cell.angle_beta   90.00
_cell.angle_gamma   90.00
#
_symmetry.space_group_name_H-M   'P 1'
#
loop_
_entity.id
_entity.type
_entity.pdbx_description
1 polymer ?
#
loop_
_entity_poly.entity_id
_entity_poly.type
_entity_poly.pdbx_seq_one_letter_code
_entity_poly.pdbx_strand_id
1 'polypeptide(L)'
;MGREQDDTLAQYREAAERLLAAVEQGDAQTADAIVDELTHLRETELFQQLGQLTRDLHEAIKSFKLDTRLSDIAANDIPDARERLNYVITMTEQAAHRTLGIIEEAMPLTDTLRDQSAELAERWRAFRRRELSADEFRTLSRDIDGFLGRTRLSASDLHSKLSEALMAQDYQDITGQIIRRVIGLVEEVEENLVQMVALSGKARGEETRRAADKPRESKETDMRGEGPQMPGKGEDVVKGQDDVDDLLSSLGF
;
A
#
# COMPACT_ATOMS: atom_id res chain seq x y z
N MET A 1 19.00 -40.59 7.82
CA MET A 1 18.23 -39.92 8.87
C MET A 1 17.73 -40.86 9.98
N GLY A 2 16.73 -41.74 9.78
CA GLY A 2 16.28 -42.63 10.89
C GLY A 2 17.33 -43.61 11.43
N ARG A 3 18.28 -44.05 10.59
CA ARG A 3 19.42 -44.88 10.99
C ARG A 3 20.58 -44.11 11.63
N GLU A 4 20.73 -42.82 11.38
CA GLU A 4 21.83 -42.02 11.94
C GLU A 4 21.52 -41.59 13.38
N GLN A 5 20.28 -41.20 13.66
CA GLN A 5 19.83 -40.87 15.02
C GLN A 5 19.88 -42.08 15.97
N ASP A 6 19.54 -43.27 15.48
CA ASP A 6 19.69 -44.52 16.25
C ASP A 6 21.16 -44.84 16.55
N ASP A 7 22.07 -44.56 15.63
CA ASP A 7 23.51 -44.76 15.82
C ASP A 7 24.13 -43.76 16.82
N THR A 8 23.67 -42.50 16.80
CA THR A 8 24.16 -41.48 17.74
C THR A 8 23.72 -41.79 19.17
N LEU A 9 22.46 -42.21 19.36
CA LEU A 9 21.93 -42.63 20.66
C LEU A 9 22.66 -43.87 21.22
N ALA A 10 23.04 -44.81 20.35
CA ALA A 10 23.86 -45.96 20.74
C ALA A 10 25.26 -45.53 21.22
N GLN A 11 25.91 -44.61 20.51
CA GLN A 11 27.22 -44.06 20.89
C GLN A 11 27.17 -43.28 22.21
N TYR A 12 26.14 -42.45 22.42
CA TYR A 12 25.93 -41.74 23.69
C TYR A 12 25.73 -42.70 24.86
N ARG A 13 25.01 -43.81 24.64
CA ARG A 13 24.79 -44.83 25.65
C ARG A 13 26.08 -45.56 26.02
N GLU A 14 26.86 -45.96 25.03
CA GLU A 14 28.14 -46.63 25.25
C GLU A 14 29.15 -45.73 25.99
N ALA A 15 29.23 -44.45 25.60
CA ALA A 15 30.07 -43.48 26.27
C ALA A 15 29.62 -43.20 27.72
N ALA A 16 28.30 -43.16 27.98
CA ALA A 16 27.76 -42.99 29.33
C ALA A 16 28.06 -44.20 30.23
N GLU A 17 27.96 -45.43 29.71
CA GLU A 17 28.30 -46.66 30.43
C GLU A 17 29.80 -46.72 30.76
N ARG A 18 30.67 -46.33 29.81
CA ARG A 18 32.13 -46.21 30.03
C ARG A 18 32.50 -45.14 31.05
N LEU A 19 31.83 -43.98 31.00
CA LEU A 19 32.08 -42.88 31.93
C LEU A 19 31.71 -43.29 33.36
N LEU A 20 30.57 -43.96 33.53
CA LEU A 20 30.12 -44.47 34.83
C LEU A 20 31.15 -45.44 35.42
N ALA A 21 31.64 -46.40 34.61
CA ALA A 21 32.64 -47.36 35.04
C ALA A 21 33.99 -46.70 35.44
N ALA A 22 34.42 -45.67 34.72
CA ALA A 22 35.65 -44.92 35.03
C ALA A 22 35.53 -44.13 36.35
N VAL A 23 34.37 -43.51 36.57
CA VAL A 23 34.08 -42.78 37.82
C VAL A 23 33.99 -43.73 39.01
N GLU A 24 33.38 -44.90 38.85
CA GLU A 24 33.29 -45.93 39.91
C GLU A 24 34.67 -46.50 40.30
N GLN A 25 35.62 -46.53 39.36
CA GLN A 25 37.00 -46.99 39.60
C GLN A 25 37.94 -45.87 40.09
N GLY A 26 37.46 -44.62 40.18
CA GLY A 26 38.27 -43.47 40.59
C GLY A 26 39.30 -43.02 39.54
N ASP A 27 39.14 -43.44 38.28
CA ASP A 27 40.05 -43.10 37.19
C ASP A 27 39.61 -41.79 36.51
N ALA A 28 40.09 -40.68 37.07
CA ALA A 28 39.80 -39.35 36.55
C ALA A 28 40.33 -39.11 35.13
N GLN A 29 41.46 -39.73 34.74
CA GLN A 29 42.04 -39.53 33.41
C GLN A 29 41.15 -40.14 32.33
N THR A 30 40.66 -41.36 32.57
CA THR A 30 39.74 -42.01 31.63
C THR A 30 38.39 -41.30 31.59
N ALA A 31 37.89 -40.79 32.72
CA ALA A 31 36.65 -40.02 32.76
C ALA A 31 36.75 -38.71 31.95
N ASP A 32 37.82 -37.94 32.12
CA ASP A 32 38.07 -36.71 31.36
C ASP A 32 38.18 -36.99 29.85
N ALA A 33 38.88 -38.05 29.46
CA ALA A 33 39.00 -38.44 28.06
C ALA A 33 37.64 -38.78 27.40
N ILE A 34 36.72 -39.40 28.15
CA ILE A 34 35.36 -39.72 27.66
C ILE A 34 34.50 -38.45 27.55
N VAL A 35 34.64 -37.50 28.47
CA VAL A 35 33.96 -36.20 28.40
C VAL A 35 34.44 -35.39 27.20
N ASP A 36 35.73 -35.40 26.93
CA ASP A 36 36.31 -34.77 25.73
C ASP A 36 35.78 -35.43 24.45
N GLU A 37 35.71 -36.76 24.39
CA GLU A 37 35.13 -37.54 23.27
C GLU A 37 33.66 -37.13 23.00
N LEU A 38 32.84 -37.07 24.05
CA LEU A 38 31.44 -36.63 23.97
C LEU A 38 31.28 -35.17 23.53
N THR A 39 32.17 -34.31 24.02
CA THR A 39 32.17 -32.88 23.65
C THR A 39 32.53 -32.72 22.17
N HIS A 40 33.54 -33.46 21.69
CA HIS A 40 33.96 -33.47 20.29
C HIS A 40 32.86 -33.99 19.35
N LEU A 41 32.13 -35.04 19.75
CA LEU A 41 30.98 -35.56 19.01
C LEU A 41 29.90 -34.49 18.84
N ARG A 42 29.52 -33.82 19.94
CA ARG A 42 28.52 -32.76 19.93
C ARG A 42 28.95 -31.54 19.12
N GLU A 43 30.21 -31.12 19.24
CA GLU A 43 30.75 -30.02 18.44
C GLU A 43 30.74 -30.34 16.95
N THR A 44 31.14 -31.56 16.58
CA THR A 44 31.12 -32.03 15.18
C THR A 44 29.71 -32.01 14.60
N GLU A 45 28.71 -32.48 15.37
CA GLU A 45 27.31 -32.46 14.98
C GLU A 45 26.79 -31.02 14.79
N LEU A 46 27.09 -30.11 15.73
CA LEU A 46 26.75 -28.69 15.62
C LEU A 46 27.40 -28.02 14.41
N PHE A 47 28.67 -28.31 14.14
CA PHE A 47 29.37 -27.80 12.95
C PHE A 47 28.78 -28.36 11.65
N GLN A 48 28.35 -29.62 11.62
CA GLN A 48 27.67 -30.20 10.48
C GLN A 48 26.30 -29.56 10.24
N GLN A 49 25.50 -29.38 11.30
CA GLN A 49 24.20 -28.71 11.23
C GLN A 49 24.35 -27.24 10.81
N LEU A 50 25.35 -26.52 11.33
CA LEU A 50 25.63 -25.14 10.94
C LEU A 50 26.11 -25.06 9.49
N GLY A 51 26.95 -26.01 9.06
CA GLY A 51 27.37 -26.16 7.67
C GLY A 51 26.20 -26.46 6.74
N GLN A 52 25.26 -27.29 7.16
CA GLN A 52 24.03 -27.56 6.42
C GLN A 52 23.15 -26.31 6.32
N LEU A 53 22.91 -25.62 7.43
CA LEU A 53 22.16 -24.37 7.47
C LEU A 53 22.74 -23.31 6.53
N THR A 54 24.08 -23.19 6.52
CA THR A 54 24.79 -22.23 5.67
C THR A 54 24.67 -22.61 4.19
N ARG A 55 24.70 -23.92 3.87
CA ARG A 55 24.50 -24.44 2.51
C ARG A 55 23.06 -24.24 2.06
N ASP A 56 22.08 -24.53 2.89
CA ASP A 56 20.66 -24.35 2.55
C ASP A 56 20.33 -22.87 2.34
N LEU A 57 20.88 -21.98 3.18
CA LEU A 57 20.78 -20.53 2.97
C LEU A 57 21.45 -20.11 1.66
N HIS A 58 22.65 -20.63 1.40
CA HIS A 58 23.38 -20.32 0.17
C HIS A 58 22.63 -20.82 -1.07
N GLU A 59 22.02 -21.99 -1.02
CA GLU A 59 21.23 -22.58 -2.09
C GLU A 59 19.92 -21.84 -2.30
N ALA A 60 19.26 -21.40 -1.22
CA ALA A 60 18.11 -20.49 -1.30
C ALA A 60 18.47 -19.14 -1.94
N ILE A 61 19.60 -18.53 -1.54
CA ILE A 61 20.10 -17.28 -2.15
C ILE A 61 20.50 -17.50 -3.61
N LYS A 62 21.08 -18.65 -3.95
CA LYS A 62 21.48 -18.99 -5.32
C LYS A 62 20.26 -19.24 -6.20
N SER A 63 19.25 -19.96 -5.71
CA SER A 63 17.95 -20.14 -6.37
C SER A 63 17.28 -18.80 -6.60
N PHE A 64 17.35 -17.89 -5.62
CA PHE A 64 16.84 -16.53 -5.75
C PHE A 64 17.58 -15.70 -6.81
N LYS A 65 18.91 -15.79 -6.89
CA LYS A 65 19.70 -15.16 -7.96
C LYS A 65 19.44 -15.77 -9.34
N LEU A 66 18.92 -16.99 -9.41
CA LEU A 66 18.54 -17.66 -10.65
C LEU A 66 17.10 -17.34 -11.08
N ASP A 67 16.33 -16.67 -10.23
CA ASP A 67 15.00 -16.22 -10.60
C ASP A 67 15.12 -15.04 -11.56
N THR A 68 15.10 -15.35 -12.86
CA THR A 68 15.15 -14.38 -13.94
C THR A 68 14.06 -13.32 -13.79
N ARG A 69 12.90 -13.66 -13.22
CA ARG A 69 11.79 -12.70 -13.08
C ARG A 69 12.14 -11.59 -12.09
N LEU A 70 12.74 -11.91 -10.95
CA LEU A 70 13.09 -10.89 -9.96
C LEU A 70 14.27 -10.03 -10.41
N SER A 71 15.23 -10.63 -11.12
CA SER A 71 16.31 -9.86 -11.77
C SER A 71 15.75 -8.90 -12.81
N ASP A 72 14.75 -9.32 -13.60
CA ASP A 72 14.09 -8.47 -14.58
C ASP A 72 13.27 -7.36 -13.92
N ILE A 73 12.57 -7.66 -12.82
CA ILE A 73 11.85 -6.65 -12.02
C ILE A 73 12.82 -5.57 -11.51
N ALA A 74 13.95 -5.98 -10.93
CA ALA A 74 14.92 -5.06 -10.37
C ALA A 74 15.65 -4.24 -11.46
N ALA A 75 15.96 -4.85 -12.60
CA ALA A 75 16.71 -4.22 -13.67
C ALA A 75 15.85 -3.33 -14.58
N ASN A 76 14.58 -3.69 -14.80
CA ASN A 76 13.73 -3.06 -15.81
C ASN A 76 12.43 -2.49 -15.21
N ASP A 77 11.65 -3.30 -14.49
CA ASP A 77 10.28 -2.91 -14.10
C ASP A 77 10.28 -1.83 -13.01
N ILE A 78 11.17 -1.89 -12.01
CA ILE A 78 11.29 -0.86 -10.96
C ILE A 78 11.75 0.49 -11.54
N PRO A 79 12.83 0.55 -12.36
CA PRO A 79 13.19 1.79 -13.05
C PRO A 79 12.07 2.37 -13.93
N ASP A 80 11.37 1.54 -14.70
CA ASP A 80 10.21 1.95 -15.53
C ASP A 80 9.06 2.47 -14.66
N ALA A 81 8.70 1.77 -13.58
CA ALA A 81 7.69 2.20 -12.63
C ALA A 81 8.03 3.58 -12.04
N ARG A 82 9.30 3.81 -11.68
CA ARG A 82 9.76 5.11 -11.17
C ARG A 82 9.61 6.21 -12.23
N GLU A 83 9.97 5.96 -13.48
CA GLU A 83 9.80 6.93 -14.56
C GLU A 83 8.32 7.25 -14.77
N ARG A 84 7.46 6.23 -14.77
CA ARG A 84 6.01 6.41 -14.89
C ARG A 84 5.40 7.16 -13.72
N LEU A 85 5.84 6.91 -12.49
CA LEU A 85 5.41 7.69 -11.33
C LEU A 85 5.84 9.16 -11.42
N ASN A 86 7.07 9.43 -11.89
CA ASN A 86 7.49 10.81 -12.16
C ASN A 86 6.62 11.46 -13.25
N TYR A 87 6.26 10.72 -14.29
CA TYR A 87 5.31 11.21 -15.29
C TYR A 87 3.94 11.53 -14.70
N VAL A 88 3.42 10.68 -13.79
CA VAL A 88 2.18 10.95 -13.04
C VAL A 88 2.29 12.27 -12.27
N ILE A 89 3.38 12.48 -11.54
CA ILE A 89 3.61 13.71 -10.77
C ILE A 89 3.56 14.92 -11.70
N THR A 90 4.33 14.92 -12.78
CA THR A 90 4.36 16.02 -13.77
C THR A 90 2.97 16.31 -14.34
N MET A 91 2.23 15.26 -14.73
CA MET A 91 0.87 15.42 -15.28
C MET A 91 -0.10 15.99 -14.24
N THR A 92 -0.03 15.52 -12.99
CA THR A 92 -0.87 16.03 -11.91
C THR A 92 -0.57 17.50 -11.59
N GLU A 93 0.71 17.89 -11.59
CA GLU A 93 1.13 19.26 -11.35
C GLU A 93 0.68 20.19 -12.49
N GLN A 94 0.86 19.76 -13.75
CA GLN A 94 0.43 20.52 -14.92
C GLN A 94 -1.09 20.74 -14.92
N ALA A 95 -1.86 19.70 -14.62
CA ALA A 95 -3.31 19.78 -14.57
C ALA A 95 -3.81 20.66 -13.42
N ALA A 96 -3.19 20.56 -12.24
CA ALA A 96 -3.49 21.43 -11.12
C ALA A 96 -3.20 22.89 -11.45
N HIS A 97 -2.02 23.18 -12.03
CA HIS A 97 -1.64 24.53 -12.44
C HIS A 97 -2.61 25.10 -13.48
N ARG A 98 -2.97 24.32 -14.50
CA ARG A 98 -3.94 24.74 -15.52
C ARG A 98 -5.31 25.01 -14.93
N THR A 99 -5.80 24.12 -14.06
CA THR A 99 -7.11 24.29 -13.40
C THR A 99 -7.12 25.54 -12.52
N LEU A 100 -6.06 25.78 -11.75
CA LEU A 100 -5.92 26.98 -10.92
C LEU A 100 -5.89 28.25 -11.76
N GLY A 101 -5.13 28.29 -12.84
CA GLY A 101 -5.09 29.45 -13.74
C GLY A 101 -6.46 29.78 -14.33
N ILE A 102 -7.22 28.75 -14.73
CA ILE A 102 -8.60 28.94 -15.22
C ILE A 102 -9.52 29.52 -14.14
N ILE A 103 -9.40 29.04 -12.89
CA ILE A 103 -10.16 29.57 -11.76
C ILE A 103 -9.78 31.04 -11.49
N GLU A 104 -8.49 31.36 -11.50
CA GLU A 104 -7.99 32.73 -11.33
C GLU A 104 -8.54 33.69 -12.40
N GLU A 105 -8.70 33.24 -13.63
CA GLU A 105 -9.33 34.02 -14.70
C GLU A 105 -10.86 34.12 -14.58
N ALA A 106 -11.51 33.10 -14.00
CA ALA A 106 -12.96 33.04 -13.85
C ALA A 106 -13.49 33.86 -12.65
N MET A 107 -12.69 34.00 -11.59
CA MET A 107 -13.10 34.74 -10.38
C MET A 107 -13.46 36.22 -10.67
N PRO A 108 -12.64 37.01 -11.39
CA PRO A 108 -12.95 38.42 -11.68
C PRO A 108 -14.25 38.62 -12.47
N LEU A 109 -14.57 37.69 -13.38
CA LEU A 109 -15.83 37.69 -14.12
C LEU A 109 -17.02 37.54 -13.16
N THR A 110 -16.90 36.60 -12.22
CA THR A 110 -17.93 36.32 -11.21
C THR A 110 -18.09 37.47 -10.23
N ASP A 111 -16.98 38.07 -9.77
CA ASP A 111 -16.99 39.23 -8.87
C ASP A 111 -17.67 40.43 -9.53
N THR A 112 -17.32 40.73 -10.79
CA THR A 112 -17.92 41.83 -11.54
C THR A 112 -19.43 41.65 -11.70
N LEU A 113 -19.88 40.43 -12.02
CA LEU A 113 -21.30 40.13 -12.15
C LEU A 113 -22.03 40.25 -10.81
N ARG A 114 -21.43 39.75 -9.72
CA ARG A 114 -21.97 39.83 -8.36
C ARG A 114 -22.18 41.29 -7.95
N ASP A 115 -21.15 42.11 -8.10
CA ASP A 115 -21.17 43.49 -7.63
C ASP A 115 -22.16 44.35 -8.44
N GLN A 116 -22.18 44.20 -9.77
CA GLN A 116 -23.16 44.87 -10.63
C GLN A 116 -24.60 44.41 -10.37
N SER A 117 -24.79 43.11 -10.12
CA SER A 117 -26.11 42.56 -9.78
C SER A 117 -26.63 43.14 -8.47
N ALA A 118 -25.78 43.24 -7.45
CA ALA A 118 -26.13 43.82 -6.15
C ALA A 118 -26.51 45.30 -6.26
N GLU A 119 -25.71 46.09 -7.00
CA GLU A 119 -26.00 47.52 -7.23
C GLU A 119 -27.36 47.70 -7.95
N LEU A 120 -27.59 46.95 -9.02
CA LEU A 120 -28.84 47.02 -9.78
C LEU A 120 -30.04 46.57 -8.96
N ALA A 121 -29.88 45.55 -8.11
CA ALA A 121 -30.94 45.08 -7.23
C ALA A 121 -31.37 46.18 -6.22
N GLU A 122 -30.42 46.90 -5.61
CA GLU A 122 -30.72 48.02 -4.71
C GLU A 122 -31.44 49.16 -5.44
N ARG A 123 -30.93 49.56 -6.61
CA ARG A 123 -31.54 50.63 -7.41
C ARG A 123 -32.94 50.24 -7.91
N TRP A 124 -33.15 48.97 -8.24
CA TRP A 124 -34.46 48.43 -8.58
C TRP A 124 -35.44 48.47 -7.39
N ARG A 125 -34.98 48.16 -6.18
CA ARG A 125 -35.79 48.29 -4.95
C ARG A 125 -36.18 49.75 -4.68
N ALA A 126 -35.25 50.69 -4.81
CA ALA A 126 -35.54 52.12 -4.67
C ALA A 126 -36.57 52.61 -5.70
N PHE A 127 -36.48 52.12 -6.94
CA PHE A 127 -37.47 52.44 -7.99
C PHE A 127 -38.86 51.92 -7.60
N ARG A 128 -38.93 50.68 -7.09
CA ARG A 128 -40.18 50.07 -6.61
C ARG A 128 -40.82 50.82 -5.44
N ARG A 129 -40.02 51.49 -4.61
CA ARG A 129 -40.49 52.37 -3.52
C ARG A 129 -40.87 53.78 -3.99
N ARG A 130 -40.74 54.08 -5.29
CA ARG A 130 -40.97 55.40 -5.89
C ARG A 130 -39.99 56.47 -5.37
N GLU A 131 -38.79 56.05 -5.01
CA GLU A 131 -37.71 56.93 -4.50
C GLU A 131 -36.79 57.45 -5.61
N LEU A 132 -36.98 57.02 -6.87
CA LEU A 132 -36.19 57.47 -8.02
C LEU A 132 -36.91 58.55 -8.83
N SER A 133 -36.15 59.55 -9.28
CA SER A 133 -36.56 60.49 -10.31
C SER A 133 -36.63 59.85 -11.70
N ALA A 134 -37.26 60.56 -12.65
CA ALA A 134 -37.36 60.10 -14.03
C ALA A 134 -35.99 59.95 -14.74
N ASP A 135 -35.01 60.80 -14.40
CA ASP A 135 -33.67 60.72 -14.98
C ASP A 135 -32.85 59.56 -14.40
N GLU A 136 -32.96 59.32 -13.10
CA GLU A 136 -32.34 58.16 -12.46
C GLU A 136 -32.92 56.83 -12.99
N PHE A 137 -34.23 56.80 -13.27
CA PHE A 137 -34.87 55.64 -13.88
C PHE A 137 -34.36 55.38 -15.31
N ARG A 138 -34.20 56.42 -16.14
CA ARG A 138 -33.61 56.27 -17.49
C ARG A 138 -32.19 55.70 -17.43
N THR A 139 -31.40 56.15 -16.46
CA THR A 139 -30.06 55.61 -16.23
C THR A 139 -30.10 54.17 -15.76
N LEU A 140 -30.95 53.82 -14.78
CA LEU A 140 -31.16 52.44 -14.34
C LEU A 140 -31.56 51.51 -15.51
N SER A 141 -32.47 51.96 -16.38
CA SER A 141 -32.87 51.17 -17.55
C SER A 141 -31.72 50.89 -18.51
N ARG A 142 -30.82 51.86 -18.73
CA ARG A 142 -29.61 51.67 -19.55
C ARG A 142 -28.60 50.75 -18.87
N ASP A 143 -28.45 50.87 -17.55
CA ASP A 143 -27.52 50.05 -16.79
C ASP A 143 -27.97 48.58 -16.75
N ILE A 144 -29.28 48.33 -16.64
CA ILE A 144 -29.88 46.99 -16.76
C ILE A 144 -29.61 46.40 -18.16
N ASP A 145 -29.86 47.15 -19.24
CA ASP A 145 -29.60 46.68 -20.60
C ASP A 145 -28.11 46.32 -20.80
N GLY A 146 -27.21 47.19 -20.35
CA GLY A 146 -25.77 46.93 -20.37
C GLY A 146 -25.37 45.72 -19.51
N PHE A 147 -25.97 45.55 -18.34
CA PHE A 147 -25.71 44.39 -17.47
C PHE A 147 -26.21 43.09 -18.07
N LEU A 148 -27.40 43.07 -18.69
CA LEU A 148 -27.90 41.89 -19.39
C LEU A 148 -26.98 41.49 -20.54
N GLY A 149 -26.47 42.47 -21.30
CA GLY A 149 -25.48 42.24 -22.35
C GLY A 149 -24.17 41.63 -21.82
N ARG A 150 -23.60 42.24 -20.77
CA ARG A 150 -22.36 41.74 -20.12
C ARG A 150 -22.55 40.36 -19.50
N THR A 151 -23.65 40.14 -18.79
CA THR A 151 -23.98 38.83 -18.17
C THR A 151 -23.99 37.72 -19.20
N ARG A 152 -24.57 37.96 -20.37
CA ARG A 152 -24.62 36.97 -21.45
C ARG A 152 -23.22 36.61 -21.98
N LEU A 153 -22.34 37.60 -22.12
CA LEU A 153 -20.95 37.39 -22.54
C LEU A 153 -20.14 36.67 -21.46
N SER A 154 -20.18 37.16 -20.22
CA SER A 154 -19.46 36.57 -19.09
C SER A 154 -19.93 35.16 -18.76
N ALA A 155 -21.23 34.85 -18.91
CA ALA A 155 -21.74 33.48 -18.74
C ALA A 155 -21.20 32.53 -19.82
N SER A 156 -21.11 32.99 -21.07
CA SER A 156 -20.48 32.22 -22.15
C SER A 156 -19.00 31.99 -21.90
N ASP A 157 -18.28 33.01 -21.44
CA ASP A 157 -16.85 32.91 -21.13
C ASP A 157 -16.59 31.98 -19.94
N LEU A 158 -17.36 32.12 -18.85
CA LEU A 158 -17.33 31.22 -17.70
C LEU A 158 -17.59 29.77 -18.11
N HIS A 159 -18.58 29.52 -18.98
CA HIS A 159 -18.85 28.17 -19.48
C HIS A 159 -17.67 27.59 -20.27
N SER A 160 -17.03 28.41 -21.12
CA SER A 160 -15.83 28.01 -21.85
C SER A 160 -14.67 27.68 -20.91
N LYS A 161 -14.42 28.54 -19.92
CA LYS A 161 -13.38 28.34 -18.90
C LYS A 161 -13.63 27.07 -18.09
N LEU A 162 -14.84 26.85 -17.59
CA LEU A 162 -15.19 25.62 -16.87
C LEU A 162 -15.03 24.36 -17.73
N SER A 163 -15.37 24.45 -19.03
CA SER A 163 -15.16 23.35 -19.98
C SER A 163 -13.66 23.06 -20.17
N GLU A 164 -12.83 24.09 -20.27
CA GLU A 164 -11.37 23.93 -20.31
C GLU A 164 -10.83 23.30 -19.02
N ALA A 165 -11.38 23.69 -17.86
CA ALA A 165 -10.98 23.12 -16.57
C ALA A 165 -11.32 21.63 -16.48
N LEU A 166 -12.46 21.21 -17.04
CA LEU A 166 -12.84 19.80 -17.16
C LEU A 166 -11.90 19.05 -18.10
N MET A 167 -11.53 19.66 -19.24
CA MET A 167 -10.58 19.04 -20.17
C MET A 167 -9.19 18.88 -19.56
N ALA A 168 -8.76 19.82 -18.71
CA ALA A 168 -7.48 19.73 -17.99
C ALA A 168 -7.41 18.53 -17.02
N GLN A 169 -8.51 17.82 -16.77
CA GLN A 169 -8.57 16.63 -15.90
C GLN A 169 -8.41 15.30 -16.66
N ASP A 170 -8.19 15.33 -17.98
CA ASP A 170 -7.98 14.14 -18.82
C ASP A 170 -6.81 13.24 -18.35
N TYR A 171 -5.85 13.80 -17.62
CA TYR A 171 -4.74 13.06 -17.02
C TYR A 171 -5.19 11.97 -16.02
N GLN A 172 -6.38 12.09 -15.42
CA GLN A 172 -6.80 11.22 -14.32
C GLN A 172 -6.88 9.75 -14.73
N ASP A 173 -7.33 9.45 -15.95
CA ASP A 173 -7.41 8.05 -16.41
C ASP A 173 -6.01 7.46 -16.63
N ILE A 174 -5.14 8.19 -17.34
CA ILE A 174 -3.77 7.76 -17.62
C ILE A 174 -2.99 7.56 -16.31
N THR A 175 -3.07 8.52 -15.40
CA THR A 175 -2.38 8.43 -14.11
C THR A 175 -2.93 7.32 -13.23
N GLY A 176 -4.25 7.10 -13.23
CA GLY A 176 -4.88 5.96 -12.55
C GLY A 176 -4.43 4.61 -13.11
N GLN A 177 -4.31 4.48 -14.43
CA GLN A 177 -3.76 3.27 -15.07
C GLN A 177 -2.30 3.02 -14.68
N ILE A 178 -1.47 4.06 -14.66
CA ILE A 178 -0.07 3.95 -14.25
C ILE A 178 0.02 3.50 -12.79
N ILE A 179 -0.70 4.15 -11.87
CA ILE A 179 -0.70 3.81 -10.45
C ILE A 179 -1.12 2.35 -10.25
N ARG A 180 -2.19 1.89 -10.92
CA ARG A 180 -2.62 0.48 -10.86
C ARG A 180 -1.53 -0.50 -11.31
N ARG A 181 -0.80 -0.19 -12.39
CA ARG A 181 0.33 -1.03 -12.83
C ARG A 181 1.45 -1.07 -11.82
N VAL A 182 1.77 0.08 -11.21
CA VAL A 182 2.80 0.17 -10.17
C VAL A 182 2.40 -0.60 -8.92
N ILE A 183 1.12 -0.54 -8.51
CA ILE A 183 0.60 -1.35 -7.40
C ILE A 183 0.78 -2.84 -7.70
N GLY A 184 0.40 -3.30 -8.89
CA GLY A 184 0.58 -4.70 -9.28
C GLY A 184 2.04 -5.13 -9.28
N LEU A 185 2.97 -4.25 -9.67
CA LEU A 185 4.41 -4.54 -9.56
C LEU A 185 4.87 -4.69 -8.10
N VAL A 186 4.37 -3.84 -7.20
CA VAL A 186 4.69 -3.93 -5.77
C VAL A 186 4.14 -5.22 -5.15
N GLU A 187 2.90 -5.59 -5.49
CA GLU A 187 2.29 -6.86 -5.06
C GLU A 187 3.13 -8.06 -5.53
N GLU A 188 3.59 -8.05 -6.79
CA GLU A 188 4.46 -9.11 -7.31
C GLU A 188 5.80 -9.17 -6.57
N VAL A 189 6.42 -8.02 -6.27
CA VAL A 189 7.65 -7.99 -5.45
C VAL A 189 7.41 -8.54 -4.05
N GLU A 190 6.28 -8.19 -3.42
CA GLU A 190 5.91 -8.69 -2.10
C GLU A 190 5.72 -10.21 -2.09
N GLU A 191 4.98 -10.77 -3.06
CA GLU A 191 4.78 -12.21 -3.18
C GLU A 191 6.09 -12.98 -3.33
N ASN A 192 7.01 -12.48 -4.17
CA ASN A 192 8.32 -13.08 -4.38
C ASN A 192 9.17 -13.05 -3.10
N LEU A 193 9.13 -11.95 -2.34
CA LEU A 193 9.84 -11.84 -1.05
C LEU A 193 9.24 -12.78 0.01
N VAL A 194 7.92 -12.91 0.08
CA VAL A 194 7.25 -13.87 0.97
C VAL A 194 7.63 -15.30 0.62
N GLN A 195 7.64 -15.65 -0.67
CA GLN A 195 8.05 -16.98 -1.13
C GLN A 195 9.50 -17.29 -0.75
N MET A 196 10.41 -16.31 -0.87
CA MET A 196 11.81 -16.45 -0.44
C MET A 196 11.92 -16.74 1.07
N VAL A 197 11.22 -15.98 1.90
CA VAL A 197 11.20 -16.19 3.35
C VAL A 197 10.61 -17.57 3.68
N ALA A 198 9.56 -17.99 2.96
CA ALA A 198 8.96 -19.30 3.13
C ALA A 198 9.90 -20.45 2.74
N LEU A 199 10.69 -20.32 1.66
CA LEU A 199 11.70 -21.31 1.25
C LEU A 199 12.83 -21.40 2.27
N SER A 200 13.32 -20.27 2.76
CA SER A 200 14.32 -20.24 3.84
C SER A 200 13.76 -20.82 5.16
N GLY A 201 12.47 -20.63 5.43
CA GLY A 201 11.77 -21.21 6.57
C GLY A 201 11.49 -22.72 6.44
N LYS A 202 11.29 -23.24 5.22
CA LYS A 202 11.10 -24.69 4.97
C LYS A 202 12.40 -25.48 5.12
N ALA A 203 13.55 -24.91 4.77
CA ALA A 203 14.86 -25.49 5.11
C ALA A 203 15.05 -25.69 6.63
N ARG A 204 14.40 -24.85 7.45
CA ARG A 204 14.33 -25.02 8.91
C ARG A 204 13.27 -26.05 9.39
N GLY A 205 12.34 -26.45 8.53
CA GLY A 205 11.11 -27.14 8.93
C GLY A 205 11.03 -28.62 8.60
N GLU A 206 11.84 -29.15 7.68
CA GLU A 206 11.71 -30.55 7.25
C GLU A 206 12.35 -31.57 8.21
N GLU A 207 13.32 -31.18 9.02
CA GLU A 207 13.83 -32.03 10.12
C GLU A 207 12.97 -31.95 11.40
N THR A 208 12.25 -30.85 11.62
CA THR A 208 11.43 -30.69 12.84
C THR A 208 10.02 -31.27 12.71
N ARG A 209 9.50 -31.47 11.49
CA ARG A 209 8.12 -31.97 11.26
C ARG A 209 7.92 -33.47 11.46
N ARG A 210 8.98 -34.27 11.66
CA ARG A 210 8.82 -35.70 11.99
C ARG A 210 8.70 -35.99 13.49
N ALA A 211 8.83 -34.99 14.36
CA ALA A 211 8.79 -35.17 15.82
C ALA A 211 7.65 -34.41 16.54
N ALA A 212 6.79 -33.67 15.82
CA ALA A 212 5.76 -32.83 16.44
C ALA A 212 4.36 -33.06 15.85
N ASP A 213 3.89 -34.31 15.89
CA ASP A 213 2.47 -34.62 15.71
C ASP A 213 1.74 -34.48 17.07
N LYS A 214 1.48 -33.23 17.48
CA LYS A 214 0.44 -32.91 18.47
C LYS A 214 -0.22 -31.58 18.09
N PRO A 215 -1.56 -31.49 18.07
CA PRO A 215 -2.23 -30.24 17.75
C PRO A 215 -2.00 -29.25 18.90
N ARG A 216 -1.36 -28.12 18.61
CA ARG A 216 -1.37 -26.95 19.49
C ARG A 216 -2.32 -25.93 18.89
N GLU A 217 -3.43 -25.71 19.60
CA GLU A 217 -4.39 -24.64 19.36
C GLU A 217 -3.66 -23.29 19.29
N SER A 218 -3.91 -22.56 18.20
CA SER A 218 -3.42 -21.22 17.96
C SER A 218 -4.16 -20.22 18.86
N LYS A 219 -3.47 -19.65 19.84
CA LYS A 219 -3.85 -18.36 20.42
C LYS A 219 -3.30 -17.26 19.51
N GLU A 220 -4.20 -16.58 18.81
CA GLU A 220 -3.93 -15.31 18.13
C GLU A 220 -3.46 -14.28 19.16
N THR A 221 -2.20 -13.86 19.07
CA THR A 221 -1.74 -12.61 19.67
C THR A 221 -1.85 -11.53 18.61
N ASP A 222 -2.89 -10.72 18.77
CA ASP A 222 -3.20 -9.49 18.08
C ASP A 222 -2.02 -8.49 18.22
N MET A 223 -1.19 -8.38 17.19
CA MET A 223 -0.25 -7.26 17.00
C MET A 223 -0.72 -6.46 15.79
N ARG A 224 -1.77 -5.67 15.99
CA ARG A 224 -2.14 -4.59 15.08
C ARG A 224 -1.18 -3.42 15.29
N GLY A 225 -0.28 -3.21 14.34
CA GLY A 225 0.47 -1.96 14.23
C GLY A 225 -0.49 -0.81 13.92
N GLU A 226 -0.43 0.27 14.68
CA GLU A 226 -1.23 1.47 14.45
C GLU A 226 -0.67 2.26 13.26
N GLY A 227 -1.13 1.92 12.06
CA GLY A 227 -1.09 2.79 10.90
C GLY A 227 -2.37 3.63 10.81
N PRO A 228 -2.32 4.84 10.21
CA PRO A 228 -3.51 5.68 10.05
C PRO A 228 -4.60 4.90 9.32
N GLN A 229 -5.81 4.90 9.89
CA GLN A 229 -6.93 4.12 9.36
C GLN A 229 -7.36 4.66 7.98
N MET A 230 -7.27 3.78 6.99
CA MET A 230 -7.80 4.00 5.64
C MET A 230 -9.33 3.82 5.69
N PRO A 231 -10.14 4.78 5.23
CA PRO A 231 -11.58 4.59 5.14
C PRO A 231 -11.86 3.54 4.04
N GLY A 232 -12.42 2.39 4.42
CA GLY A 232 -12.86 1.35 3.48
C GLY A 232 -12.55 -0.12 3.83
N LYS A 233 -11.90 -0.41 4.97
CA LYS A 233 -11.81 -1.79 5.51
C LYS A 233 -12.60 -1.91 6.81
N GLY A 234 -13.91 -1.73 6.70
CA GLY A 234 -14.88 -2.34 7.59
C GLY A 234 -15.71 -3.31 6.75
N GLU A 235 -16.09 -4.45 7.32
CA GLU A 235 -17.06 -5.38 6.74
C GLU A 235 -18.37 -4.65 6.42
N ASP A 236 -18.50 -4.17 5.18
CA ASP A 236 -19.74 -3.91 4.42
C ASP A 236 -19.41 -3.01 3.22
N VAL A 237 -18.62 -3.53 2.28
CA VAL A 237 -18.46 -2.91 0.96
C VAL A 237 -19.60 -3.43 0.09
N VAL A 238 -20.72 -2.72 0.19
CA VAL A 238 -21.88 -2.79 -0.70
C VAL A 238 -21.42 -2.70 -2.15
N LYS A 239 -21.70 -3.75 -2.94
CA LYS A 239 -21.37 -3.83 -4.37
C LYS A 239 -22.63 -4.18 -5.16
N GLY A 240 -23.49 -3.19 -5.40
CA GLY A 240 -24.55 -3.32 -6.38
C GLY A 240 -25.69 -2.33 -6.17
N GLN A 241 -26.32 -1.94 -7.29
CA GLN A 241 -27.55 -1.15 -7.33
C GLN A 241 -28.72 -1.86 -6.60
N ASP A 242 -28.63 -3.19 -6.40
CA ASP A 242 -29.66 -4.02 -5.76
C ASP A 242 -29.66 -3.89 -4.22
N ASP A 243 -28.54 -3.52 -3.59
CA ASP A 243 -28.43 -3.39 -2.12
C ASP A 243 -29.06 -2.08 -1.60
N VAL A 244 -29.38 -1.13 -2.49
CA VAL A 244 -30.04 0.14 -2.14
C VAL A 244 -31.53 -0.07 -1.86
N ASP A 245 -32.18 -1.00 -2.56
CA ASP A 245 -33.60 -1.31 -2.37
C ASP A 245 -33.85 -2.14 -1.10
N ASP A 246 -32.88 -2.96 -0.69
CA ASP A 246 -32.94 -3.70 0.58
C ASP A 246 -32.77 -2.78 1.80
N LEU A 247 -31.92 -1.75 1.69
CA LEU A 247 -31.76 -0.73 2.73
C LEU A 247 -33.02 0.14 2.89
N LEU A 248 -33.74 0.44 1.81
CA LEU A 248 -35.02 1.15 1.86
C LEU A 248 -36.15 0.29 2.44
N SER A 249 -36.13 -1.02 2.19
CA SER A 249 -37.10 -1.98 2.73
C SER A 249 -36.94 -2.18 4.25
N SER A 250 -35.72 -2.04 4.78
CA SER A 250 -35.44 -2.21 6.22
C SER A 250 -35.78 -0.98 7.09
N LEU A 251 -36.01 0.19 6.47
CA LEU A 251 -36.29 1.46 7.16
C LEU A 251 -37.77 1.87 7.17
N GLY A 252 -38.68 0.99 6.75
CA GLY A 252 -40.10 1.10 7.06
C GLY A 252 -40.79 2.39 6.61
N PHE A 253 -41.10 2.45 5.32
CA PHE A 253 -42.29 3.13 4.79
C PHE A 253 -43.05 2.19 3.87
#